data_AF-H0EW42-F1
#
_entry.id   AF-H0EW42-F1
#
_cell.length_a   1.000
_cell.length_b   1.000
_cell.length_c   1.000
_cell.angle_alpha   90.00
_cell.angle_beta   90.00
_cell.angle_gamma   90.00
#
_symmetry.space_group_name_H-M   'P 1'
#
loop_
_entity.id
_entity.type
_entity.pdbx_description
1 polymer ?
#
loop_
_entity_poly.entity_id
_entity_poly.type
_entity_poly.pdbx_seq_one_letter_code
_entity_poly.pdbx_strand_id
1 'polypeptide(L)'
;MFNLNDFWHSQFYHFAGTHMVAEIVYEAAYRTLSDSHPVLALLNRLTPQLFSYRQAALATLINKGGYVDNLFAYTGAAAAVTTTILYNEMGAGNFQANYFLRNLENRGLLNSSFGPELKSFPFYEDASAIHTSITKFVSTFVDSYYPTTTSFESDNELQSWISEAIPAQILDFPTSMTRQTLIEIITHIAFLGSAAHQTLNTNDVAEAMAVLPFHPVSLYAPPPTSKGVTDLIPFLPGVAASIGQISRRDACADAAGD
;
A
#
# COMPACT_ATOMS: atom_id res chain seq x y z
N MET A 1 8.98 -13.47 -17.43
CA MET A 1 7.88 -12.65 -17.99
C MET A 1 6.82 -12.33 -16.97
N PHE A 2 6.13 -13.31 -16.36
CA PHE A 2 5.10 -13.03 -15.34
C PHE A 2 5.64 -12.18 -14.19
N ASN A 3 6.71 -12.61 -13.52
CA ASN A 3 7.34 -11.89 -12.41
C ASN A 3 7.76 -10.45 -12.73
N LEU A 4 8.13 -10.14 -13.97
CA LEU A 4 8.41 -8.74 -14.38
C LEU A 4 7.15 -7.88 -14.30
N ASN A 5 6.04 -8.39 -14.85
CA ASN A 5 4.76 -7.68 -14.83
C ASN A 5 4.20 -7.59 -13.41
N ASP A 6 4.35 -8.66 -12.63
CA ASP A 6 3.95 -8.70 -11.22
C ASP A 6 4.75 -7.69 -10.39
N PHE A 7 6.07 -7.58 -10.62
CA PHE A 7 6.90 -6.57 -9.99
C PHE A 7 6.45 -5.16 -10.37
N TRP A 8 6.22 -4.88 -11.66
CA TRP A 8 5.63 -3.60 -12.10
C TRP A 8 4.30 -3.30 -11.40
N HIS A 9 3.38 -4.27 -11.40
CA HIS A 9 2.08 -4.13 -10.76
C HIS A 9 2.21 -3.85 -9.26
N SER A 10 2.98 -4.65 -8.52
CA SER A 10 3.13 -4.52 -7.06
C SER A 10 3.69 -3.15 -6.68
N GLN A 11 4.69 -2.65 -7.42
CA GLN A 11 5.25 -1.31 -7.16
C GLN A 11 4.25 -0.18 -7.48
N PHE A 12 3.53 -0.32 -8.60
CA PHE A 12 2.39 0.50 -9.01
C PHE A 12 1.29 0.59 -7.94
N TYR A 13 0.94 -0.59 -7.47
CA TYR A 13 -0.19 -0.82 -6.59
C TYR A 13 0.11 -0.30 -5.18
N HIS A 14 1.31 -0.46 -4.64
CA HIS A 14 1.60 0.08 -3.31
C HIS A 14 1.56 1.60 -3.28
N PHE A 15 1.99 2.31 -4.35
CA PHE A 15 1.83 3.77 -4.42
C PHE A 15 0.36 4.16 -4.30
N ALA A 16 -0.51 3.50 -5.07
CA ALA A 16 -1.94 3.78 -5.08
C ALA A 16 -2.64 3.33 -3.79
N GLY A 17 -2.56 2.05 -3.45
CA GLY A 17 -3.33 1.41 -2.39
C GLY A 17 -2.74 1.49 -0.99
N THR A 18 -1.56 2.09 -0.81
CA THR A 18 -1.02 2.39 0.53
C THR A 18 -0.80 3.89 0.71
N HIS A 19 0.21 4.46 0.05
CA HIS A 19 0.61 5.84 0.26
C HIS A 19 -0.52 6.84 -0.04
N MET A 20 -1.09 6.81 -1.25
CA MET A 20 -2.11 7.80 -1.65
C MET A 20 -3.39 7.70 -0.81
N VAL A 21 -3.84 6.48 -0.51
CA VAL A 21 -5.00 6.22 0.36
C VAL A 21 -4.76 6.80 1.77
N ALA A 22 -3.62 6.49 2.39
CA ALA A 22 -3.32 7.00 3.72
C ALA A 22 -3.15 8.53 3.72
N GLU A 23 -2.55 9.10 2.68
CA GLU A 23 -2.29 10.53 2.57
C GLU A 23 -3.56 11.36 2.55
N ILE A 24 -4.52 11.04 1.67
CA ILE A 24 -5.73 11.86 1.54
C ILE A 24 -6.63 11.75 2.78
N VAL A 25 -6.67 10.58 3.42
CA VAL A 25 -7.43 10.36 4.66
C VAL A 25 -6.82 11.14 5.82
N TYR A 26 -5.49 11.15 5.91
CA TYR A 26 -4.77 11.97 6.87
C TYR A 26 -4.97 13.47 6.59
N GLU A 27 -4.91 13.92 5.33
CA GLU A 27 -5.07 15.34 4.97
C GLU A 27 -6.47 15.85 5.38
N ALA A 28 -7.52 15.05 5.13
CA ALA A 28 -8.86 15.38 5.60
C ALA A 28 -8.92 15.48 7.14
N ALA A 29 -8.23 14.60 7.87
CA ALA A 29 -8.14 14.65 9.33
C ALA A 29 -7.40 15.90 9.80
N TYR A 30 -6.24 16.20 9.20
CA TYR A 30 -5.41 17.35 9.54
C TYR A 30 -6.14 18.69 9.34
N ARG A 31 -7.06 18.76 8.39
CA ARG A 31 -7.88 19.95 8.11
C ARG A 31 -9.03 20.16 9.09
N THR A 32 -9.40 19.14 9.85
CA THR A 32 -10.65 19.11 10.64
C THR A 32 -10.45 18.80 12.12
N LEU A 33 -9.34 18.19 12.48
CA LEU A 33 -8.97 17.89 13.86
C LEU A 33 -7.94 18.91 14.37
N SER A 34 -8.08 19.30 15.63
CA SER A 34 -7.14 20.16 16.35
C SER A 34 -5.81 19.44 16.62
N ASP A 35 -4.71 20.19 16.71
CA ASP A 35 -3.40 19.69 17.16
C ASP A 35 -3.46 19.03 18.56
N SER A 36 -4.46 19.39 19.36
CA SER A 36 -4.71 18.80 20.68
C SER A 36 -5.63 17.58 20.65
N HIS A 37 -6.19 17.23 19.49
CA HIS A 37 -7.14 16.13 19.35
C HIS A 37 -6.40 14.78 19.43
N PRO A 38 -6.83 13.84 20.30
CA PRO A 38 -6.10 12.60 20.54
C PRO A 38 -5.99 11.73 19.28
N VAL A 39 -7.03 11.70 18.44
CA VAL A 39 -7.00 10.96 17.17
C VAL A 39 -5.95 11.52 16.21
N LEU A 40 -5.80 12.85 16.11
CA LEU A 40 -4.78 13.43 15.24
C LEU A 40 -3.37 13.10 15.78
N ALA A 41 -3.17 13.18 17.09
CA ALA A 41 -1.90 12.78 17.70
C ALA A 41 -1.53 11.32 17.40
N LEU A 42 -2.50 10.40 17.43
CA LEU A 42 -2.28 9.00 17.06
C LEU A 42 -1.97 8.86 15.56
N LEU A 43 -2.72 9.54 14.68
CA LEU A 43 -2.46 9.53 13.24
C LEU A 43 -1.04 10.03 12.95
N ASN A 44 -0.62 11.16 13.51
CA ASN A 44 0.74 11.71 13.37
C ASN A 44 1.82 10.68 13.73
N ARG A 45 1.58 9.86 14.76
CA ARG A 45 2.52 8.80 15.15
C ARG A 45 2.52 7.63 14.16
N LEU A 46 1.38 7.28 13.58
CA LEU A 46 1.26 6.22 12.59
C LEU A 46 1.85 6.62 11.23
N THR A 47 1.92 7.92 10.94
CA THR A 47 2.23 8.45 9.60
C THR A 47 3.36 9.50 9.55
N PRO A 48 4.49 9.35 10.29
CA PRO A 48 5.47 10.42 10.51
C PRO A 48 6.20 10.91 9.24
N GLN A 49 6.17 10.13 8.17
CA GLN A 49 6.85 10.44 6.90
C GLN A 49 5.89 10.43 5.70
N LEU A 50 4.58 10.46 5.95
CA LEU A 50 3.55 10.20 4.94
C LEU A 50 3.59 11.09 3.71
N PHE A 51 4.00 12.35 3.84
CA PHE A 51 4.11 13.26 2.69
C PHE A 51 5.49 13.27 2.01
N SER A 52 6.51 12.70 2.67
CA SER A 52 7.88 12.75 2.17
C SER A 52 8.14 11.81 0.99
N TYR A 53 7.42 10.67 0.93
CA TYR A 53 7.62 9.66 -0.12
C TYR A 53 7.42 10.24 -1.52
N ARG A 54 6.43 11.12 -1.72
CA ARG A 54 6.13 11.67 -3.05
C ARG A 54 7.27 12.55 -3.54
N GLN A 55 7.82 13.38 -2.67
CA GLN A 55 8.96 14.22 -3.01
C GLN A 55 10.19 13.35 -3.34
N ALA A 56 10.45 12.32 -2.53
CA ALA A 56 11.52 11.36 -2.81
C ALA A 56 11.33 10.62 -4.14
N ALA A 57 10.10 10.18 -4.43
CA ALA A 57 9.76 9.48 -5.66
C ALA A 57 9.91 10.38 -6.90
N LEU A 58 9.47 11.64 -6.82
CA LEU A 58 9.62 12.64 -7.88
C LEU A 58 11.05 13.16 -8.04
N ALA A 59 11.91 13.01 -7.04
CA ALA A 59 13.30 13.42 -7.13
C ALA A 59 14.22 12.32 -7.67
N THR A 60 13.90 11.05 -7.38
CA THR A 60 14.86 9.93 -7.59
C THR A 60 14.30 8.72 -8.33
N LEU A 61 12.99 8.48 -8.31
CA LEU A 61 12.39 7.25 -8.82
C LEU A 61 11.74 7.42 -10.19
N ILE A 62 10.64 8.18 -10.24
CA ILE A 62 9.77 8.28 -11.41
C ILE A 62 10.05 9.52 -12.26
N ASN A 63 11.03 10.34 -11.85
CA ASN A 63 11.49 11.46 -12.66
C ASN A 63 12.15 11.00 -13.95
N LYS A 64 12.19 11.91 -14.93
CA LYS A 64 12.90 11.68 -16.18
C LYS A 64 14.36 11.33 -15.91
N GLY A 65 14.80 10.19 -16.42
CA GLY A 65 16.15 9.67 -16.19
C GLY A 65 16.41 9.21 -14.74
N GLY A 66 15.36 9.02 -13.94
CA GLY A 66 15.42 8.43 -12.60
C GLY A 66 15.51 6.91 -12.64
N TYR A 67 15.37 6.29 -11.47
CA TYR A 67 15.54 4.83 -11.33
C TYR A 67 14.65 4.02 -12.28
N VAL A 68 13.36 4.37 -12.39
CA VAL A 68 12.40 3.64 -13.21
C VAL A 68 12.77 3.73 -14.69
N ASP A 69 13.05 4.93 -15.19
CA ASP A 69 13.43 5.18 -16.59
C ASP A 69 14.70 4.42 -17.02
N ASN A 70 15.65 4.21 -16.10
CA ASN A 70 16.92 3.60 -16.43
C ASN A 70 16.91 2.06 -16.40
N LEU A 71 16.00 1.45 -15.64
CA LEU A 71 16.07 0.01 -15.34
C LEU A 71 14.80 -0.77 -15.66
N PHE A 72 13.61 -0.22 -15.46
CA PHE A 72 12.37 -0.93 -15.74
C PHE A 72 12.09 -1.00 -17.25
N ALA A 73 11.25 -1.96 -17.63
CA ALA A 73 10.73 -2.06 -19.00
C ALA A 73 9.85 -0.86 -19.42
N TYR A 74 9.35 -0.08 -18.47
CA TYR A 74 8.48 1.07 -18.69
C TYR A 74 9.03 2.32 -17.98
N THR A 75 8.56 3.49 -18.40
CA THR A 75 9.06 4.79 -17.92
C THR A 75 8.42 5.21 -16.60
N GLY A 76 9.06 6.16 -15.90
CA GLY A 76 8.48 6.85 -14.74
C GLY A 76 7.19 7.60 -15.07
N ALA A 77 7.03 8.09 -16.30
CA ALA A 77 5.76 8.64 -16.76
C ALA A 77 4.66 7.56 -16.85
N ALA A 78 4.99 6.36 -17.35
CA ALA A 78 4.07 5.23 -17.37
C ALA A 78 3.74 4.73 -15.95
N ALA A 79 4.68 4.81 -15.01
CA ALA A 79 4.44 4.53 -13.60
C ALA A 79 3.39 5.47 -13.00
N ALA A 80 3.50 6.78 -13.25
CA ALA A 80 2.51 7.75 -12.78
C ALA A 80 1.12 7.48 -13.36
N VAL A 81 1.03 7.20 -14.67
CA VAL A 81 -0.24 6.83 -15.31
C VAL A 81 -0.82 5.53 -14.73
N THR A 82 0.02 4.50 -14.56
CA THR A 82 -0.38 3.22 -13.96
C THR A 82 -0.93 3.41 -12.55
N THR A 83 -0.23 4.18 -11.72
CA THR A 83 -0.67 4.50 -10.35
C THR A 83 -2.04 5.17 -10.34
N THR A 84 -2.26 6.16 -11.22
CA THR A 84 -3.53 6.87 -11.33
C THR A 84 -4.68 5.94 -11.75
N ILE A 85 -4.46 5.06 -12.73
CA ILE A 85 -5.46 4.09 -13.18
C ILE A 85 -5.77 3.09 -12.05
N LEU A 86 -4.74 2.58 -11.36
CA LEU A 86 -4.93 1.66 -10.25
C LEU A 86 -5.77 2.30 -9.13
N TYR A 87 -5.45 3.55 -8.77
CA TYR A 87 -6.17 4.29 -7.73
C TYR A 87 -7.64 4.54 -8.10
N ASN A 88 -7.90 5.13 -9.27
CA ASN A 88 -9.22 5.63 -9.64
C ASN A 88 -10.15 4.58 -10.27
N GLU A 89 -9.59 3.62 -11.01
CA GLU A 89 -10.37 2.76 -11.90
C GLU A 89 -10.30 1.27 -11.52
N MET A 90 -9.19 0.83 -10.93
CA MET A 90 -8.98 -0.60 -10.58
C MET A 90 -9.14 -0.90 -9.09
N GLY A 91 -9.69 0.05 -8.32
CA GLY A 91 -10.10 -0.17 -6.95
C GLY A 91 -8.97 -0.18 -5.91
N ALA A 92 -7.73 0.16 -6.28
CA ALA A 92 -6.65 0.30 -5.29
C ALA A 92 -6.90 1.47 -4.32
N GLY A 93 -7.59 2.52 -4.77
CA GLY A 93 -7.93 3.68 -3.93
C GLY A 93 -9.14 3.50 -3.01
N ASN A 94 -9.94 2.45 -3.19
CA ASN A 94 -11.17 2.25 -2.41
C ASN A 94 -10.85 1.93 -0.95
N PHE A 95 -11.30 2.76 -0.01
CA PHE A 95 -10.93 2.63 1.40
C PHE A 95 -11.59 1.39 2.05
N GLN A 96 -12.92 1.34 2.06
CA GLN A 96 -13.65 0.27 2.73
C GLN A 96 -13.50 -1.09 2.08
N ALA A 97 -13.48 -1.17 0.75
CA ALA A 97 -13.29 -2.42 0.00
C ALA A 97 -11.90 -3.03 0.23
N ASN A 98 -10.92 -2.23 0.63
CA ASN A 98 -9.56 -2.65 0.91
C ASN A 98 -9.25 -2.88 2.41
N TYR A 99 -10.25 -2.82 3.29
CA TYR A 99 -10.09 -3.36 4.64
C TYR A 99 -9.59 -4.80 4.57
N PHE A 100 -8.59 -5.15 5.40
CA PHE A 100 -7.79 -6.37 5.27
C PHE A 100 -8.63 -7.63 5.00
N LEU A 101 -9.54 -7.99 5.92
CA LEU A 101 -10.37 -9.18 5.78
C LEU A 101 -11.36 -9.07 4.60
N ARG A 102 -12.02 -7.90 4.46
CA ARG A 102 -13.00 -7.67 3.39
C ARG A 102 -12.36 -7.81 2.00
N ASN A 103 -11.15 -7.30 1.79
CA ASN A 103 -10.43 -7.43 0.53
C ASN A 103 -10.17 -8.91 0.17
N LEU A 104 -9.74 -9.70 1.16
CA LEU A 104 -9.46 -11.12 0.97
C LEU A 104 -10.72 -11.93 0.67
N GLU A 105 -11.82 -11.63 1.36
CA GLU A 105 -13.14 -12.23 1.11
C GLU A 105 -13.69 -11.84 -0.28
N ASN A 106 -13.59 -10.57 -0.66
CA ASN A 106 -14.03 -10.08 -1.97
C ASN A 106 -13.29 -10.75 -3.13
N ARG A 107 -12.05 -11.16 -2.93
CA ARG A 107 -11.26 -11.93 -3.91
C ARG A 107 -11.52 -13.44 -3.84
N GLY A 108 -12.37 -13.90 -2.93
CA GLY A 108 -12.67 -15.31 -2.71
C GLY A 108 -11.50 -16.10 -2.13
N LEU A 109 -10.55 -15.42 -1.47
CA LEU A 109 -9.37 -16.05 -0.85
C LEU A 109 -9.65 -16.53 0.58
N LEU A 110 -10.67 -15.95 1.23
CA LEU A 110 -11.21 -16.37 2.52
C LEU A 110 -12.71 -16.60 2.41
N ASN A 111 -13.23 -17.52 3.22
CA ASN A 111 -14.66 -17.78 3.35
C ASN A 111 -15.38 -17.98 2.01
N SER A 112 -14.69 -18.56 1.02
CA SER A 112 -15.23 -18.75 -0.33
C SER A 112 -16.37 -19.74 -0.32
N SER A 113 -17.52 -19.35 -0.89
CA SER A 113 -18.70 -20.21 -1.02
C SER A 113 -18.64 -21.13 -2.24
N PHE A 114 -17.66 -20.95 -3.12
CA PHE A 114 -17.59 -21.61 -4.43
C PHE A 114 -16.29 -22.41 -4.65
N GLY A 115 -15.38 -22.42 -3.69
CA GLY A 115 -14.12 -23.15 -3.75
C GLY A 115 -13.66 -23.63 -2.38
N PRO A 116 -12.75 -24.63 -2.33
CA PRO A 116 -12.15 -25.04 -1.07
C PRO A 116 -11.25 -23.93 -0.52
N GLU A 117 -11.03 -23.96 0.80
CA GLU A 117 -10.06 -23.11 1.47
C GLU A 117 -8.64 -23.35 0.94
N LEU A 118 -7.82 -22.30 0.93
CA LEU A 118 -6.40 -22.40 0.60
C LEU A 118 -5.67 -23.23 1.66
N LYS A 119 -4.88 -24.22 1.24
CA LYS A 119 -4.13 -25.08 2.16
C LYS A 119 -3.06 -24.34 2.98
N SER A 120 -2.58 -23.23 2.44
CA SER A 120 -1.62 -22.34 3.09
C SER A 120 -1.80 -20.96 2.51
N PHE A 121 -1.85 -19.96 3.39
CA PHE A 121 -1.92 -18.57 3.00
C PHE A 121 -1.07 -17.71 3.95
N PRO A 122 0.28 -17.76 3.82
CA PRO A 122 1.19 -17.18 4.81
C PRO A 122 0.96 -15.69 5.06
N PHE A 123 0.71 -14.90 4.01
CA PHE A 123 0.36 -13.48 4.16
C PHE A 123 -0.86 -13.29 5.07
N TYR A 124 -1.94 -14.04 4.86
CA TYR A 124 -3.14 -13.93 5.69
C TYR A 124 -2.86 -14.37 7.12
N GLU A 125 -2.15 -15.48 7.31
CA GLU A 125 -1.81 -16.04 8.63
C GLU A 125 -1.04 -15.01 9.48
N ASP A 126 0.04 -14.44 8.94
CA ASP A 126 0.88 -13.47 9.64
C ASP A 126 0.20 -12.12 9.79
N ALA A 127 -0.39 -11.59 8.70
CA ALA A 127 -1.04 -10.29 8.73
C ALA A 127 -2.29 -10.29 9.63
N SER A 128 -2.95 -11.43 9.83
CA SER A 128 -4.08 -11.54 10.78
C SER A 128 -3.66 -11.33 12.23
N ALA A 129 -2.49 -11.85 12.63
CA ALA A 129 -1.97 -11.64 13.98
C ALA A 129 -1.65 -10.15 14.23
N ILE A 130 -1.04 -9.49 13.25
CA ILE A 130 -0.73 -8.06 13.28
C ILE A 130 -2.03 -7.24 13.31
N HIS A 131 -2.94 -7.50 12.37
CA HIS A 131 -4.22 -6.80 12.28
C HIS A 131 -5.02 -6.90 13.57
N THR A 132 -5.14 -8.11 14.14
CA THR A 132 -5.83 -8.34 15.42
C THR A 132 -5.24 -7.51 16.56
N SER A 133 -3.90 -7.44 16.62
CA SER A 133 -3.20 -6.66 17.64
C SER A 133 -3.42 -5.16 17.48
N ILE A 134 -3.36 -4.66 16.23
CA ILE A 134 -3.67 -3.27 15.90
C ILE A 134 -5.12 -2.95 16.29
N THR A 135 -6.10 -3.75 15.87
CA THR A 135 -7.51 -3.51 16.19
C THR A 135 -7.71 -3.44 17.70
N LYS A 136 -7.14 -4.37 18.48
CA LYS A 136 -7.26 -4.37 19.94
C LYS A 136 -6.68 -3.10 20.58
N PHE A 137 -5.50 -2.66 20.12
CA PHE A 137 -4.89 -1.43 20.60
C PHE A 137 -5.76 -0.22 20.27
N VAL A 138 -6.20 -0.09 19.02
CA VAL A 138 -7.03 1.03 18.56
C VAL A 138 -8.37 1.06 19.29
N SER A 139 -9.03 -0.09 19.49
CA SER A 139 -10.26 -0.17 20.28
C SER A 139 -10.04 0.33 21.70
N THR A 140 -8.97 -0.12 22.38
CA THR A 140 -8.63 0.32 23.74
C THR A 140 -8.37 1.83 23.78
N PHE A 141 -7.66 2.37 22.79
CA PHE A 141 -7.41 3.80 22.66
C PHE A 141 -8.72 4.58 22.51
N VAL A 142 -9.57 4.20 21.54
CA VAL A 142 -10.86 4.87 21.29
C VAL A 142 -11.76 4.80 22.52
N ASP A 143 -11.85 3.64 23.17
CA ASP A 143 -12.69 3.47 24.36
C ASP A 143 -12.20 4.28 25.56
N SER A 144 -10.90 4.53 25.67
CA SER A 144 -10.33 5.34 26.75
C SER A 144 -10.67 6.84 26.63
N TYR A 145 -10.75 7.38 25.42
CA TYR A 145 -11.08 8.79 25.17
C TYR A 145 -12.58 9.04 25.06
N TYR A 146 -13.34 8.03 24.62
CA TYR A 146 -14.79 8.13 24.44
C TYR A 146 -15.50 7.09 25.30
N PRO A 147 -15.62 7.26 26.63
CA PRO A 147 -16.23 6.24 27.50
C PRO A 147 -17.75 6.08 27.30
N THR A 148 -18.42 7.03 26.65
CA THR A 148 -19.88 7.01 26.43
C THR A 148 -20.23 7.31 24.98
N THR A 149 -21.41 6.88 24.53
CA THR A 149 -21.95 7.24 23.22
C THR A 149 -22.04 8.77 23.06
N THR A 150 -22.53 9.47 24.09
CA THR A 150 -22.65 10.93 24.06
C THR A 150 -21.30 11.62 23.89
N SER A 151 -20.25 11.16 24.58
CA SER A 151 -18.91 11.77 24.44
C SER A 151 -18.38 11.69 23.00
N PHE A 152 -18.73 10.60 22.29
CA PHE A 152 -18.35 10.39 20.90
C PHE A 152 -19.20 11.21 19.93
N GLU A 153 -20.53 11.17 20.10
CA GLU A 153 -21.47 11.90 19.23
C GLU A 153 -21.32 13.42 19.36
N SER A 154 -20.87 13.91 20.52
CA SER A 154 -20.60 15.34 20.75
C SER A 154 -19.29 15.84 20.12
N ASP A 155 -18.46 14.95 19.59
CA ASP A 155 -17.19 15.31 18.98
C ASP A 155 -17.37 15.86 17.57
N ASN A 156 -17.51 17.18 17.48
CA ASN A 156 -17.74 17.87 16.21
C ASN A 156 -16.52 17.82 15.27
N GLU A 157 -15.30 17.61 15.79
CA GLU A 157 -14.10 17.50 14.96
C GLU A 157 -14.10 16.18 14.20
N LEU A 158 -14.44 15.07 14.88
CA LEU A 158 -14.64 13.77 14.22
C LEU A 158 -15.79 13.78 13.20
N GLN A 159 -16.89 14.46 13.50
CA GLN A 159 -18.00 14.63 12.53
C GLN A 159 -17.60 15.52 11.34
N SER A 160 -16.71 16.48 11.56
CA SER A 160 -16.15 17.32 10.48
C SER A 160 -15.21 16.49 9.60
N TRP A 161 -14.37 15.63 10.19
CA TRP A 161 -13.46 14.76 9.45
C TRP A 161 -14.19 13.85 8.47
N ILE A 162 -15.25 13.17 8.92
CA ILE A 162 -16.03 12.30 8.03
C ILE A 162 -16.72 13.07 6.92
N SER A 163 -17.15 14.30 7.18
CA SER A 163 -17.78 15.17 6.19
C SER A 163 -16.78 15.69 5.15
N GLU A 164 -15.53 15.95 5.57
CA GLU A 164 -14.43 16.41 4.70
C GLU A 164 -14.00 15.34 3.69
N ALA A 165 -14.31 14.06 3.93
CA ALA A 165 -14.01 12.98 2.98
C ALA A 165 -14.65 13.19 1.59
N ILE A 166 -15.81 13.86 1.53
CA ILE A 166 -16.51 14.16 0.28
C ILE A 166 -15.74 15.21 -0.55
N PRO A 167 -15.46 16.44 -0.06
CA PRO A 167 -14.67 17.41 -0.80
C PRO A 167 -13.22 16.95 -1.02
N ALA A 168 -12.66 16.12 -0.14
CA ALA A 168 -11.35 15.48 -0.34
C ALA A 168 -11.38 14.33 -1.37
N GLN A 169 -12.55 13.93 -1.86
CA GLN A 169 -12.74 12.89 -2.87
C GLN A 169 -12.13 11.52 -2.47
N ILE A 170 -12.25 11.17 -1.19
CA ILE A 170 -11.80 9.86 -0.70
C ILE A 170 -12.72 8.78 -1.27
N LEU A 171 -12.14 7.81 -1.97
CA LEU A 171 -12.90 6.75 -2.64
C LEU A 171 -13.40 5.72 -1.64
N ASP A 172 -14.69 5.36 -1.72
CA ASP A 172 -15.30 4.30 -0.90
C ASP A 172 -15.06 4.49 0.62
N PHE A 173 -15.19 5.73 1.11
CA PHE A 173 -15.01 6.08 2.51
C PHE A 173 -16.33 6.01 3.29
N PRO A 174 -16.30 5.73 4.62
CA PRO A 174 -17.53 5.69 5.41
C PRO A 174 -18.30 7.01 5.39
N THR A 175 -19.63 6.92 5.41
CA THR A 175 -20.52 8.08 5.32
C THR A 175 -20.99 8.59 6.68
N SER A 176 -20.68 7.87 7.76
CA SER A 176 -21.04 8.26 9.12
C SER A 176 -19.93 7.87 10.10
N MET A 177 -19.63 8.79 11.00
CA MET A 177 -18.64 8.57 12.04
C MET A 177 -19.33 7.94 13.24
N THR A 178 -19.09 6.63 13.41
CA THR A 178 -19.44 5.88 14.61
C THR A 178 -18.16 5.43 15.31
N ARG A 179 -18.26 4.99 16.57
CA ARG A 179 -17.11 4.41 17.28
C ARG A 179 -16.43 3.31 16.48
N GLN A 180 -17.23 2.40 15.93
CA GLN A 180 -16.73 1.29 15.11
C GLN A 180 -16.06 1.81 13.83
N THR A 181 -16.66 2.82 13.18
CA THR A 181 -16.06 3.48 12.01
C THR A 181 -14.67 4.06 12.35
N LEU A 182 -14.55 4.76 13.48
CA LEU A 182 -13.26 5.34 13.91
C LEU A 182 -12.21 4.25 14.12
N ILE A 183 -12.58 3.17 14.81
CA ILE A 183 -11.70 2.01 15.04
C ILE A 183 -11.25 1.41 13.70
N GLU A 184 -12.16 1.22 12.76
CA GLU A 184 -11.86 0.67 11.44
C GLU A 184 -10.95 1.57 10.62
N ILE A 185 -11.21 2.88 10.57
CA ILE A 185 -10.37 3.86 9.85
C ILE A 185 -8.94 3.83 10.39
N ILE A 186 -8.77 3.98 11.71
CA ILE A 186 -7.43 4.03 12.34
C ILE A 186 -6.72 2.68 12.19
N THR A 187 -7.44 1.56 12.39
CA THR A 187 -6.90 0.22 12.20
C THR A 187 -6.41 0.04 10.77
N HIS A 188 -7.18 0.49 9.78
CA HIS A 188 -6.80 0.37 8.38
C HIS A 188 -5.56 1.21 8.06
N ILE A 189 -5.49 2.48 8.48
CA ILE A 189 -4.30 3.33 8.29
C ILE A 189 -3.06 2.71 8.94
N ALA A 190 -3.17 2.22 10.17
CA ALA A 190 -2.08 1.53 10.85
C ALA A 190 -1.65 0.26 10.11
N PHE A 191 -2.60 -0.52 9.59
CA PHE A 191 -2.33 -1.72 8.80
C PHE A 191 -1.65 -1.40 7.46
N LEU A 192 -2.04 -0.30 6.80
CA LEU A 192 -1.44 0.14 5.55
C LEU A 192 0.06 0.44 5.73
N GLY A 193 0.42 1.20 6.76
CA GLY A 193 1.81 1.56 7.04
C GLY A 193 2.67 0.40 7.59
N SER A 194 2.06 -0.53 8.32
CA SER A 194 2.79 -1.62 9.00
C SER A 194 2.91 -2.91 8.19
N ALA A 195 1.80 -3.44 7.66
CA ALA A 195 1.80 -4.74 6.99
C ALA A 195 1.73 -4.59 5.47
N ALA A 196 0.77 -3.79 4.96
CA ALA A 196 0.52 -3.72 3.52
C ALA A 196 1.70 -3.10 2.76
N HIS A 197 2.20 -1.94 3.20
CA HIS A 197 3.35 -1.28 2.57
C HIS A 197 4.60 -2.18 2.61
N GLN A 198 4.89 -2.81 3.74
CA GLN A 198 6.08 -3.65 3.89
C GLN A 198 6.02 -4.91 3.04
N THR A 199 4.82 -5.48 2.84
CA THR A 199 4.61 -6.69 2.03
C THR A 199 4.66 -6.41 0.53
N LEU A 200 4.42 -5.18 0.07
CA LEU A 200 4.45 -4.84 -1.36
C LEU A 200 5.74 -4.15 -1.80
N ASN A 201 6.43 -3.50 -0.86
CA ASN A 201 7.65 -2.75 -1.12
C ASN A 201 8.77 -3.29 -0.23
N THR A 202 9.09 -2.61 0.86
CA THR A 202 10.31 -2.78 1.65
C THR A 202 10.83 -4.22 1.78
N ASN A 203 10.14 -5.08 2.56
CA ASN A 203 10.63 -6.41 2.89
C ASN A 203 10.56 -7.32 1.67
N ASP A 204 9.48 -7.26 0.91
CA ASP A 204 9.26 -8.14 -0.24
C ASP A 204 10.23 -7.83 -1.39
N VAL A 205 10.47 -6.56 -1.69
CA VAL A 205 11.50 -6.13 -2.64
C VAL A 205 12.87 -6.58 -2.15
N ALA A 206 13.19 -6.37 -0.87
CA ALA A 206 14.48 -6.72 -0.27
C ALA A 206 14.77 -8.23 -0.31
N GLU A 207 13.76 -9.06 -0.03
CA GLU A 207 13.98 -10.49 0.25
C GLU A 207 13.52 -11.42 -0.88
N ALA A 208 12.55 -11.03 -1.72
CA ALA A 208 11.90 -11.92 -2.69
C ALA A 208 11.74 -11.32 -4.10
N MET A 209 11.02 -10.21 -4.25
CA MET A 209 10.62 -9.64 -5.55
C MET A 209 11.74 -9.05 -6.38
N ALA A 210 12.90 -8.69 -5.82
CA ALA A 210 14.04 -8.17 -6.62
C ALA A 210 15.12 -9.22 -6.89
N VAL A 211 14.84 -10.51 -6.66
CA VAL A 211 15.83 -11.59 -6.79
C VAL A 211 15.99 -12.03 -8.25
N LEU A 212 17.16 -11.72 -8.82
CA LEU A 212 17.60 -12.21 -10.12
C LEU A 212 18.03 -13.69 -10.06
N PRO A 213 17.84 -14.48 -11.12
CA PRO A 213 17.30 -14.11 -12.44
C PRO A 213 15.76 -14.17 -12.55
N PHE A 214 15.04 -14.49 -11.46
CA PHE A 214 13.62 -14.81 -11.52
C PHE A 214 12.70 -13.59 -11.57
N HIS A 215 13.14 -12.44 -11.03
CA HIS A 215 12.37 -11.21 -10.99
C HIS A 215 13.13 -10.03 -11.62
N PRO A 216 13.45 -10.09 -12.92
CA PRO A 216 14.07 -8.96 -13.58
C PRO A 216 13.05 -7.84 -13.79
N VAL A 217 13.45 -6.59 -13.54
CA VAL A 217 12.59 -5.41 -13.80
C VAL A 217 12.41 -5.10 -15.29
N SER A 218 13.25 -5.70 -16.14
CA SER A 218 13.20 -5.56 -17.60
C SER A 218 13.65 -6.84 -18.32
N LEU A 219 13.20 -7.03 -19.56
CA LEU A 219 13.69 -8.07 -20.46
C LEU A 219 14.38 -7.42 -21.66
N TYR A 220 15.48 -8.02 -22.10
CA TYR A 220 16.39 -7.43 -23.09
C TYR A 220 16.26 -8.06 -24.50
N ALA A 221 15.30 -8.97 -24.66
CA ALA A 221 14.92 -9.56 -25.94
C ALA A 221 13.38 -9.68 -26.04
N PRO A 222 12.81 -9.60 -27.26
CA PRO A 222 11.37 -9.68 -27.45
C PRO A 222 10.81 -11.04 -27.03
N PRO A 223 9.58 -11.12 -26.48
CA PRO A 223 8.96 -12.37 -26.11
C PRO A 223 9.01 -13.42 -27.25
N PRO A 224 9.33 -14.69 -26.96
CA PRO A 224 9.38 -15.72 -27.99
C PRO A 224 8.02 -15.90 -28.69
N THR A 225 8.03 -16.01 -30.01
CA THR A 225 6.83 -16.24 -30.83
C THR A 225 6.51 -17.73 -31.05
N SER A 226 7.40 -18.62 -30.62
CA SER A 226 7.24 -20.07 -30.69
C SER A 226 7.87 -20.76 -29.47
N LYS A 227 7.43 -21.99 -29.19
CA LYS A 227 8.02 -22.83 -28.12
C LYS A 227 9.38 -23.37 -28.56
N GLY A 228 10.16 -23.86 -27.60
CA GLY A 228 11.45 -24.51 -27.86
C GLY A 228 12.69 -23.62 -27.68
N VAL A 229 12.55 -22.48 -27.00
CA VAL A 229 13.69 -21.66 -26.59
C VAL A 229 14.55 -22.43 -25.58
N THR A 230 15.82 -22.65 -25.89
CA THR A 230 16.78 -23.38 -25.05
C THR A 230 17.77 -22.48 -24.32
N ASP A 231 17.85 -21.21 -24.70
CA ASP A 231 18.72 -20.22 -24.07
C ASP A 231 17.91 -19.00 -23.62
N LEU A 232 17.93 -18.74 -22.31
CA LEU A 232 17.21 -17.63 -21.68
C LEU A 232 18.12 -16.44 -21.36
N ILE A 233 19.45 -16.61 -21.45
CA ILE A 233 20.42 -15.56 -21.14
C ILE A 233 20.17 -14.27 -21.94
N PRO A 234 19.85 -14.31 -23.25
CA PRO A 234 19.60 -13.09 -24.03
C PRO A 234 18.43 -12.23 -23.54
N PHE A 235 17.49 -12.81 -22.78
CA PHE A 235 16.33 -12.09 -22.25
C PHE A 235 16.63 -11.39 -20.92
N LEU A 236 17.66 -11.83 -20.20
CA LEU A 236 17.98 -11.39 -18.84
C LEU A 236 18.87 -10.13 -18.85
N PRO A 237 18.89 -9.36 -17.74
CA PRO A 237 19.78 -8.21 -17.62
C PRO A 237 21.24 -8.60 -17.72
N GLY A 238 22.03 -7.76 -18.40
CA GLY A 238 23.49 -7.81 -18.31
C GLY A 238 23.99 -7.41 -16.92
N VAL A 239 25.30 -7.51 -16.70
CA VAL A 239 25.93 -7.27 -15.39
C VAL A 239 25.61 -5.88 -14.83
N ALA A 240 25.73 -4.82 -15.63
CA ALA A 240 25.48 -3.45 -15.16
C ALA A 240 24.02 -3.23 -14.74
N ALA A 241 23.05 -3.71 -15.53
CA ALA A 241 21.64 -3.62 -15.19
C ALA A 241 21.29 -4.47 -13.96
N SER A 242 21.93 -5.62 -13.80
CA SER A 242 21.77 -6.48 -12.62
C SER A 242 22.24 -5.78 -11.35
N ILE A 243 23.43 -5.15 -11.39
CA ILE A 243 23.95 -4.35 -10.28
C ILE A 243 23.02 -3.17 -9.98
N GLY A 244 22.51 -2.49 -11.01
CA GLY A 244 21.55 -1.39 -10.84
C GLY A 244 20.28 -1.83 -10.10
N GLN A 245 19.70 -2.97 -10.50
CA GLN A 245 18.52 -3.53 -9.83
C GLN A 245 18.80 -3.89 -8.36
N ILE A 246 19.92 -4.58 -8.11
CA ILE A 246 20.29 -5.03 -6.75
C ILE A 246 20.61 -3.86 -5.83
N SER A 247 21.29 -2.82 -6.33
CA SER A 247 21.66 -1.66 -5.51
C SER A 247 20.43 -0.95 -4.93
N ARG A 248 19.30 -0.96 -5.64
CA ARG A 248 18.05 -0.40 -5.13
C ARG A 248 17.32 -1.30 -4.16
N ARG A 249 17.39 -2.62 -4.37
CA ARG A 249 16.90 -3.60 -3.39
C ARG A 249 17.50 -3.30 -2.00
N ASP A 250 18.80 -3.08 -1.96
CA ASP A 250 19.52 -2.80 -0.71
C ASP A 250 19.09 -1.44 -0.12
N ALA A 251 18.87 -0.40 -0.95
CA ALA A 251 18.33 0.88 -0.48
C ALA A 251 16.89 0.82 0.07
N CYS A 252 16.05 -0.11 -0.42
CA CYS A 252 14.73 -0.36 0.18
C CYS A 252 14.86 -1.12 1.50
N ALA A 253 15.81 -2.06 1.62
CA ALA A 253 16.08 -2.79 2.85
C ALA A 253 16.58 -1.86 3.98
N ASP A 254 17.46 -0.90 3.66
CA ASP A 254 17.97 0.07 4.63
C ASP A 254 16.86 0.99 5.18
N ALA A 255 15.84 1.30 4.36
CA ALA A 255 14.67 2.06 4.81
C ALA A 255 13.72 1.27 5.73
N ALA A 256 13.89 -0.05 5.85
CA ALA A 256 13.16 -0.91 6.78
C ALA A 256 13.73 -0.90 8.21
N GLY A 257 14.97 -0.42 8.36
CA GLY A 257 15.78 -0.58 9.57
C GLY A 257 15.75 0.59 10.56
N ASP A 258 14.99 1.65 10.27
CA ASP A 258 14.81 2.85 11.12
C ASP A 258 13.45 2.85 11.85
#